data_AF-A0A7J4K7X2-F1
#
_entry.id   AF-A0A7J4K7X2-F1
#
_cell.length_a   1.000
_cell.length_b   1.000
_cell.length_c   1.000
_cell.angle_alpha   90.00
_cell.angle_beta   90.00
_cell.angle_gamma   90.00
#
_symmetry.space_group_name_H-M   'P 1'
#
loop_
_entity.id
_entity.type
_entity.pdbx_description
1 polymer ?
#
loop_
_entity_poly.entity_id
_entity_poly.type
_entity_poly.pdbx_seq_one_letter_code
_entity_poly.pdbx_strand_id
1 'polypeptide(L)'
;MKNKIEILFIFFVLVIFTIVFAKYYYPELYSYTVRGSENSIRMNLDYLKYKVTLFKDTKINLADANNNDYAKSVPVLNYHGIANTPYKNDILIDNFAEQMVSLKEAGYTTVTLEEFYAFMRNEKPLPDKSVLITFDDGIKSSYYKSDPLFRALD
;
A
#
# COMPACT_ATOMS: atom_id res chain seq x y z
N MET A 1 -30.79 -36.92 17.35
CA MET A 1 -29.83 -36.52 16.28
C MET A 1 -30.46 -35.60 15.22
N LYS A 2 -31.69 -35.87 14.73
CA LYS A 2 -32.39 -35.01 13.76
C LYS A 2 -32.43 -33.52 14.12
N ASN A 3 -32.80 -33.19 15.36
CA ASN A 3 -32.94 -31.79 15.80
C ASN A 3 -31.61 -31.00 15.78
N LYS A 4 -30.44 -31.66 15.92
CA LYS A 4 -29.13 -30.98 15.84
C LYS A 4 -28.77 -30.59 14.40
N ILE A 5 -29.14 -31.42 13.43
CA ILE A 5 -28.91 -31.18 12.01
C ILE A 5 -29.84 -30.07 11.51
N GLU A 6 -31.10 -30.06 11.95
CA GLU A 6 -32.07 -29.00 11.62
C GLU A 6 -31.64 -27.63 12.17
N ILE A 7 -31.15 -27.58 13.42
CA ILE A 7 -30.63 -26.33 14.01
C ILE A 7 -29.41 -25.82 13.23
N LEU A 8 -28.48 -26.71 12.86
CA LEU A 8 -27.30 -26.34 12.07
C LEU A 8 -27.67 -25.82 10.69
N PHE A 9 -28.68 -26.43 10.06
CA PHE A 9 -29.20 -26.00 8.77
C PHE A 9 -29.86 -24.62 8.85
N ILE A 10 -30.71 -24.38 9.85
CA ILE A 10 -31.33 -23.06 10.09
C ILE A 10 -30.27 -21.99 10.33
N PHE A 11 -29.24 -22.30 11.14
CA PHE A 11 -28.13 -21.39 11.38
C PHE A 11 -27.39 -21.04 10.07
N PHE A 12 -27.11 -22.03 9.23
CA PHE A 12 -26.45 -21.82 7.94
C PHE A 12 -27.29 -20.94 7.00
N VAL A 13 -28.60 -21.18 6.94
CA VAL A 13 -29.54 -20.35 6.17
C VAL A 13 -29.56 -18.91 6.69
N LEU A 14 -29.58 -18.70 8.01
CA LEU A 14 -29.54 -17.36 8.60
C LEU A 14 -28.22 -16.64 8.29
N VAL A 15 -27.08 -17.33 8.31
CA VAL A 15 -25.78 -16.73 7.93
C VAL A 15 -25.80 -16.29 6.47
N ILE A 16 -26.25 -17.16 5.55
CA ILE A 16 -26.38 -16.81 4.13
C ILE A 16 -27.34 -15.64 3.94
N PHE A 17 -28.51 -15.67 4.58
CA PHE A 17 -29.48 -14.59 4.51
C PHE A 17 -28.89 -13.28 4.99
N THR A 18 -28.15 -13.29 6.11
CA THR A 18 -27.50 -12.09 6.65
C THR A 18 -26.45 -11.53 5.68
N ILE A 19 -25.67 -12.38 5.02
CA ILE A 19 -24.69 -11.97 4.01
C ILE A 19 -25.38 -11.35 2.78
N VAL A 20 -26.44 -11.99 2.28
CA VAL A 20 -27.21 -11.50 1.11
C VAL A 20 -27.94 -10.20 1.44
N PHE A 21 -28.57 -10.12 2.61
CA PHE A 21 -29.24 -8.93 3.11
C PHE A 21 -28.24 -7.77 3.29
N ALA A 22 -27.08 -8.03 3.90
CA ALA A 22 -26.04 -7.03 4.05
C ALA A 22 -25.54 -6.51 2.69
N LYS A 23 -25.38 -7.39 1.69
CA LYS A 23 -25.01 -6.99 0.34
C LYS A 23 -26.07 -6.09 -0.32
N TYR A 24 -27.35 -6.39 -0.15
CA TYR A 24 -28.44 -5.65 -0.78
C TYR A 24 -28.67 -4.27 -0.12
N TYR A 25 -28.66 -4.21 1.21
CA TYR A 25 -28.97 -2.99 1.96
C TYR A 25 -27.74 -2.14 2.32
N TYR A 26 -26.54 -2.72 2.34
CA TYR A 26 -25.29 -2.02 2.63
C TYR A 26 -24.22 -2.27 1.55
N PRO A 27 -24.48 -1.87 0.28
CA PRO A 27 -23.57 -2.13 -0.85
C PRO A 27 -22.18 -1.49 -0.68
N GLU A 28 -22.09 -0.37 0.04
CA GLU A 28 -20.84 0.33 0.37
C GLU A 28 -19.89 -0.54 1.23
N LEU A 29 -20.42 -1.28 2.22
CA LEU A 29 -19.63 -2.14 3.11
C LEU A 29 -19.15 -3.42 2.40
N TYR A 30 -20.01 -4.03 1.58
CA TYR A 30 -19.67 -5.21 0.80
C TYR A 30 -18.64 -4.89 -0.30
N SER A 31 -18.82 -3.77 -1.01
CA SER A 31 -17.85 -3.33 -2.01
C SER A 31 -16.52 -2.91 -1.38
N TYR A 32 -16.51 -2.29 -0.20
CA TYR A 32 -15.27 -1.96 0.51
C TYR A 32 -14.45 -3.19 0.90
N THR A 33 -15.11 -4.22 1.45
CA THR A 33 -14.45 -5.46 1.90
C THR A 33 -13.95 -6.33 0.74
N VAL A 34 -14.78 -6.53 -0.29
CA VAL A 34 -14.40 -7.32 -1.46
C VAL A 34 -13.34 -6.60 -2.29
N ARG A 35 -13.50 -5.30 -2.55
CA ARG A 35 -12.52 -4.51 -3.32
C ARG A 35 -11.21 -4.32 -2.55
N GLY A 36 -11.26 -4.23 -1.22
CA GLY A 36 -10.06 -4.27 -0.36
C GLY A 36 -9.33 -5.61 -0.44
N SER A 37 -10.07 -6.72 -0.54
CA SER A 37 -9.49 -8.06 -0.75
C SER A 37 -8.88 -8.23 -2.15
N GLU A 38 -9.56 -7.79 -3.21
CA GLU A 38 -9.02 -7.87 -4.58
C GLU A 38 -7.78 -7.01 -4.76
N ASN A 39 -7.79 -5.79 -4.21
CA ASN A 39 -6.64 -4.89 -4.26
C ASN A 39 -5.44 -5.45 -3.48
N SER A 40 -5.67 -6.03 -2.30
CA SER A 40 -4.57 -6.66 -1.52
C SER A 40 -4.01 -7.91 -2.22
N ILE A 41 -4.84 -8.69 -2.91
CA ILE A 41 -4.37 -9.83 -3.73
C ILE A 41 -3.54 -9.34 -4.92
N ARG A 42 -4.02 -8.34 -5.69
CA ARG A 42 -3.25 -7.76 -6.81
C ARG A 42 -1.90 -7.21 -6.33
N MET A 43 -1.89 -6.50 -5.20
CA MET A 43 -0.69 -5.91 -4.61
C MET A 43 0.31 -6.98 -4.14
N ASN A 44 -0.17 -8.06 -3.51
CA ASN A 44 0.68 -9.21 -3.17
C ASN A 44 1.23 -9.91 -4.42
N LEU A 45 0.44 -10.01 -5.49
CA LEU A 45 0.89 -10.56 -6.77
C LEU A 45 1.94 -9.67 -7.43
N ASP A 46 1.78 -8.35 -7.39
CA ASP A 46 2.74 -7.41 -7.95
C ASP A 46 4.04 -7.39 -7.14
N TYR A 47 3.97 -7.51 -5.81
CA TYR A 47 5.14 -7.75 -4.96
C TYR A 47 5.85 -9.08 -5.26
N LEU A 48 5.09 -10.16 -5.46
CA LEU A 48 5.66 -11.46 -5.84
C LEU A 48 6.29 -11.41 -7.23
N LYS A 49 5.66 -10.74 -8.20
CA LYS A 49 6.25 -10.50 -9.53
C LYS A 49 7.55 -9.71 -9.39
N TYR A 50 7.57 -8.65 -8.58
CA TYR A 50 8.77 -7.88 -8.26
C TYR A 50 9.89 -8.78 -7.72
N LYS A 51 9.61 -9.59 -6.69
CA LYS A 51 10.61 -10.53 -6.14
C LYS A 51 11.13 -11.48 -7.21
N VAL A 52 10.24 -12.04 -8.03
CA VAL A 52 10.61 -12.97 -9.11
C VAL A 52 11.49 -12.28 -10.18
N THR A 53 11.20 -11.03 -10.55
CA THR A 53 12.03 -10.25 -11.47
C THR A 53 13.40 -9.97 -10.86
N LEU A 54 13.45 -9.51 -9.60
CA LEU A 54 14.69 -9.24 -8.88
C LEU A 54 15.61 -10.47 -8.79
N PHE A 55 15.03 -11.66 -8.54
CA PHE A 55 15.77 -12.93 -8.51
C PHE A 55 16.28 -13.38 -9.90
N LYS A 56 15.61 -12.98 -10.98
CA LYS A 56 16.05 -13.27 -12.35
C LYS A 56 17.16 -12.34 -12.83
N ASP A 57 17.12 -11.09 -12.38
CA ASP A 57 18.07 -10.03 -12.77
C ASP A 57 19.30 -9.93 -11.87
N THR A 58 19.49 -10.88 -10.94
CA THR A 58 20.65 -10.90 -10.04
C THR A 58 21.95 -11.33 -10.74
N LYS A 59 22.44 -10.45 -11.64
CA LYS A 59 23.85 -10.08 -11.78
C LYS A 59 23.97 -8.59 -11.45
N ILE A 60 23.54 -8.19 -10.25
CA ILE A 60 23.73 -6.82 -9.76
C ILE A 60 25.21 -6.70 -9.36
N ASN A 61 25.93 -5.79 -10.02
CA ASN A 61 27.28 -5.40 -9.60
C ASN A 61 27.16 -4.65 -8.27
N LEU A 62 27.53 -5.31 -7.17
CA LEU A 62 27.54 -4.78 -5.80
C LEU A 62 28.61 -3.68 -5.57
N ALA A 63 29.23 -3.16 -6.64
CA ALA A 63 30.35 -2.23 -6.57
C ALA A 63 29.95 -0.78 -6.24
N ASP A 64 28.70 -0.39 -6.50
CA ASP A 64 28.20 0.98 -6.24
C ASP A 64 27.64 1.19 -4.82
N ALA A 65 27.55 0.13 -4.01
CA ALA A 65 27.03 0.21 -2.64
C ALA A 65 27.97 0.90 -1.63
N ASN A 66 29.14 1.37 -2.07
CA ASN A 66 30.19 1.92 -1.20
C ASN A 66 30.39 3.44 -1.31
N ASN A 67 29.57 4.16 -2.09
CA ASN A 67 29.59 5.62 -2.06
C ASN A 67 28.63 6.11 -0.97
N ASN A 68 29.16 6.35 0.24
CA ASN A 68 28.48 7.01 1.35
C ASN A 68 28.21 8.50 1.02
N ASP A 69 27.48 8.78 -0.05
CA ASP A 69 27.01 10.13 -0.32
C ASP A 69 25.73 10.39 0.48
N TYR A 70 25.77 11.49 1.23
CA TYR A 70 24.63 11.98 2.01
C TYR A 70 23.74 12.87 1.14
N ALA A 71 22.43 12.83 1.38
CA ALA A 71 21.47 13.67 0.70
C ALA A 71 21.82 15.16 0.87
N LYS A 72 21.94 15.86 -0.26
CA LYS A 72 22.01 17.34 -0.27
C LYS A 72 20.62 17.97 -0.18
N SER A 73 19.59 17.21 -0.56
CA SER A 73 18.18 17.58 -0.50
C SER A 73 17.34 16.32 -0.44
N VAL A 74 16.17 16.40 0.19
CA VAL A 74 15.22 15.29 0.23
C VAL A 74 13.94 15.72 -0.50
N PRO A 75 13.57 15.07 -1.62
CA PRO A 75 12.28 15.31 -2.26
C PRO A 75 11.12 14.92 -1.35
N VAL A 76 10.07 15.75 -1.36
CA VAL A 76 8.82 15.51 -0.66
C VAL A 76 7.72 15.27 -1.70
N LEU A 77 7.17 14.06 -1.72
CA LEU A 77 6.08 13.69 -2.61
C LEU A 77 4.76 13.79 -1.86
N ASN A 78 3.91 14.73 -2.28
CA ASN A 78 2.64 14.98 -1.63
C ASN A 78 1.46 14.42 -2.45
N TYR A 79 0.58 13.68 -1.78
CA TYR A 79 -0.64 13.12 -2.34
C TYR A 79 -1.86 13.60 -1.54
N HIS A 80 -3.06 13.58 -2.13
CA HIS A 80 -4.28 13.97 -1.42
C HIS A 80 -5.10 12.73 -1.06
N GLY A 81 -5.72 12.09 -2.06
CA GLY A 81 -6.41 10.80 -1.93
C GLY A 81 -5.88 9.74 -2.89
N ILE A 82 -6.27 8.48 -2.66
CA ILE A 82 -5.97 7.36 -3.56
C ILE A 82 -7.30 6.79 -4.02
N ALA A 83 -7.60 6.87 -5.31
CA ALA A 83 -8.87 6.48 -5.89
C ALA A 83 -8.75 5.21 -6.75
N ASN A 84 -9.87 4.50 -6.93
CA ASN A 84 -9.89 3.34 -7.85
C ASN A 84 -10.34 3.74 -9.27
N THR A 85 -10.88 4.95 -9.41
CA THR A 85 -11.36 5.57 -10.63
C THR A 85 -10.99 7.05 -10.54
N PRO A 86 -10.82 7.78 -11.65
CA PRO A 86 -10.43 9.18 -11.60
C PRO A 86 -11.37 10.00 -10.70
N TYR A 87 -10.80 10.76 -9.75
CA TYR A 87 -11.57 11.58 -8.82
C TYR A 87 -10.75 12.78 -8.33
N LYS A 88 -11.16 13.99 -8.73
CA LYS A 88 -10.54 15.25 -8.29
C LYS A 88 -9.01 15.21 -8.34
N ASN A 89 -8.34 15.41 -7.20
CA ASN A 89 -6.89 15.46 -7.04
C ASN A 89 -6.31 14.11 -6.57
N ASP A 90 -7.12 13.04 -6.56
CA ASP A 90 -6.68 11.73 -6.10
C ASP A 90 -5.88 11.00 -7.18
N ILE A 91 -4.83 10.31 -6.76
CA ILE A 91 -4.07 9.42 -7.63
C ILE A 91 -4.79 8.08 -7.79
N LEU A 92 -4.76 7.50 -8.99
CA LEU A 92 -5.25 6.13 -9.19
C LEU A 92 -4.38 5.13 -8.42
N ILE A 93 -5.00 4.14 -7.79
CA ILE A 93 -4.28 3.16 -6.96
C ILE A 93 -3.20 2.40 -7.75
N ASP A 94 -3.47 2.06 -9.01
CA ASP A 94 -2.49 1.38 -9.86
C ASP A 94 -1.29 2.30 -10.16
N ASN A 95 -1.52 3.60 -10.41
CA ASN A 95 -0.45 4.59 -10.61
C ASN A 95 0.36 4.86 -9.33
N PHE A 96 -0.32 4.90 -8.17
CA PHE A 96 0.37 5.06 -6.88
C PHE A 96 1.28 3.87 -6.60
N ALA A 97 0.79 2.65 -6.85
CA ALA A 97 1.59 1.44 -6.70
C ALA A 97 2.81 1.44 -7.64
N GLU A 98 2.63 1.79 -8.90
CA GLU A 98 3.72 1.92 -9.88
C GLU A 98 4.78 2.93 -9.43
N GLN A 99 4.37 4.11 -8.91
CA GLN A 99 5.29 5.11 -8.40
C GLN A 99 6.10 4.59 -7.20
N MET A 100 5.47 3.89 -6.25
CA MET A 100 6.18 3.36 -5.08
C MET A 100 7.16 2.24 -5.44
N VAL A 101 6.78 1.35 -6.36
CA VAL A 101 7.69 0.31 -6.88
C VAL A 101 8.86 0.95 -7.62
N SER A 102 8.60 1.94 -8.47
CA SER A 102 9.65 2.66 -9.20
C SER A 102 10.66 3.34 -8.28
N LEU A 103 10.20 3.95 -7.18
CA LEU A 103 11.09 4.54 -6.16
C LEU A 103 11.98 3.47 -5.52
N LYS A 104 11.39 2.33 -5.12
CA LYS A 104 12.15 1.22 -4.52
C LYS A 104 13.18 0.64 -5.49
N GLU A 105 12.80 0.42 -6.75
CA GLU A 105 13.68 -0.07 -7.81
C GLU A 105 14.83 0.90 -8.13
N ALA A 106 14.56 2.21 -8.08
CA ALA A 106 15.58 3.23 -8.24
C ALA A 106 16.50 3.37 -7.00
N GLY A 107 16.24 2.63 -5.92
CA GLY A 107 17.03 2.61 -4.69
C GLY A 107 16.70 3.74 -3.73
N TYR A 108 15.50 4.31 -3.80
CA TYR A 108 15.04 5.29 -2.81
C TYR A 108 14.60 4.61 -1.52
N THR A 109 14.92 5.26 -0.41
CA THR A 109 14.50 4.87 0.93
C THR A 109 13.58 5.95 1.50
N THR A 110 12.39 5.54 1.94
CA THR A 110 11.48 6.44 2.64
C THR A 110 12.03 6.84 4.00
N VAL A 111 11.96 8.12 4.34
CA VAL A 111 12.33 8.62 5.66
C VAL A 111 11.11 8.98 6.48
N THR A 112 11.22 8.85 7.79
CA THR A 112 10.17 9.31 8.71
C THR A 112 10.16 10.84 8.80
N LEU A 113 9.05 11.41 9.26
CA LEU A 113 8.95 12.86 9.48
C LEU A 113 9.94 13.36 10.53
N GLU A 114 10.24 12.56 11.55
CA GLU A 114 11.25 12.86 12.57
C GLU A 114 12.65 12.95 11.97
N GLU A 115 13.00 12.00 11.10
CA GLU A 115 14.28 11.98 10.39
C GLU A 115 14.42 13.14 9.42
N PHE A 116 13.37 13.45 8.67
CA PHE A 116 13.33 14.61 7.79
C PHE A 116 13.47 15.92 8.58
N TYR A 117 12.82 16.03 9.74
CA TYR A 117 12.94 17.21 10.60
C TYR A 117 14.37 17.38 11.15
N ALA A 118 15.00 16.30 11.60
CA ALA A 118 16.40 16.32 12.04
C ALA A 118 17.36 16.68 10.87
N PHE A 119 17.09 16.18 9.67
CA PHE A 119 17.83 16.53 8.46
C PHE A 119 17.74 18.03 8.14
N MET A 120 16.54 18.61 8.18
CA MET A 120 16.32 20.04 7.95
C MET A 120 17.05 20.94 8.95
N ARG A 121 17.35 20.42 10.14
CA ARG A 121 18.11 21.10 11.20
C ARG A 121 19.61 20.83 11.16
N ASN A 122 20.09 20.06 10.17
CA ASN A 122 21.46 19.57 10.07
C ASN A 122 21.90 18.71 11.27
N GLU A 123 20.96 18.03 11.93
CA GLU A 123 21.22 17.20 13.11
C GLU A 123 21.43 15.73 12.75
N LYS A 124 20.88 15.28 11.62
CA LYS A 124 21.02 13.91 11.13
C LYS A 124 21.24 13.91 9.61
N PRO A 125 22.36 13.38 9.10
CA PRO A 125 22.50 13.17 7.67
C PRO A 125 21.61 12.00 7.22
N LEU A 126 21.12 12.07 5.99
CA LEU A 126 20.31 11.03 5.36
C LEU A 126 21.03 10.45 4.14
N PRO A 127 20.78 9.19 3.73
CA PRO A 127 21.29 8.64 2.48
C PRO A 127 20.89 9.49 1.27
N ASP A 128 21.74 9.59 0.23
CA ASP A 128 21.48 10.41 -0.97
C ASP A 128 20.08 10.18 -1.59
N LYS A 129 19.66 8.92 -1.65
CA LYS A 129 18.34 8.52 -2.18
C LYS A 129 17.24 8.48 -1.12
N SER A 130 17.19 9.45 -0.22
CA SER A 130 16.07 9.59 0.72
C SER A 130 14.87 10.30 0.09
N VAL A 131 13.65 9.88 0.43
CA VAL A 131 12.39 10.51 -0.02
C VAL A 131 11.39 10.58 1.14
N LEU A 132 10.65 11.68 1.26
CA LEU A 132 9.52 11.77 2.18
C LEU A 132 8.21 11.66 1.40
N ILE A 133 7.30 10.80 1.87
CA ILE A 133 5.94 10.66 1.31
C ILE A 133 4.95 11.29 2.29
N THR A 134 4.11 12.20 1.80
CA THR A 134 3.08 12.89 2.60
C THR A 134 1.70 12.74 1.98
N PHE A 135 0.68 12.84 2.84
CA PHE A 135 -0.72 12.86 2.44
C PHE A 135 -1.43 14.04 3.12
N ASP A 136 -2.06 14.91 2.34
CA ASP A 136 -2.84 16.04 2.83
C ASP A 136 -4.34 15.68 2.99
N ASP A 137 -5.14 16.63 3.48
CA ASP A 137 -6.61 16.59 3.62
C ASP A 137 -7.21 15.57 4.60
N GLY A 138 -6.43 14.61 5.11
CA GLY A 138 -6.94 13.59 6.03
C GLY A 138 -7.94 12.63 5.36
N ILE A 139 -7.83 12.44 4.04
CA ILE A 139 -8.74 11.56 3.29
C ILE A 139 -8.51 10.11 3.70
N LYS A 140 -9.60 9.43 4.10
CA LYS A 140 -9.58 8.03 4.55
C LYS A 140 -8.83 7.11 3.59
N SER A 141 -9.04 7.26 2.28
CA SER A 141 -8.42 6.40 1.27
C SER A 141 -6.89 6.44 1.28
N SER A 142 -6.31 7.56 1.69
CA SER A 142 -4.86 7.77 1.72
C SER A 142 -4.20 6.81 2.69
N TYR A 143 -4.81 6.54 3.85
CA TYR A 143 -4.34 5.53 4.78
C TYR A 143 -4.65 4.11 4.31
N TYR A 144 -5.94 3.76 4.16
CA TYR A 144 -6.35 2.36 3.97
C TYR A 144 -5.85 1.72 2.68
N LYS A 145 -5.49 2.50 1.66
CA LYS A 145 -4.95 1.99 0.39
C LYS A 145 -3.43 1.99 0.32
N SER A 146 -2.75 2.91 1.01
CA SER A 146 -1.28 2.97 1.01
C SER A 146 -0.66 1.99 2.01
N ASP A 147 -1.27 1.85 3.19
CA ASP A 147 -0.80 1.01 4.29
C ASP A 147 -0.49 -0.45 3.91
N PRO A 148 -1.34 -1.20 3.17
CA PRO A 148 -0.97 -2.53 2.70
C PRO A 148 0.17 -2.54 1.68
N LEU A 149 0.32 -1.47 0.88
CA LEU A 149 1.38 -1.37 -0.11
C LEU A 149 2.73 -1.13 0.56
N PHE A 150 2.77 -0.20 1.52
CA PHE A 150 3.99 0.06 2.29
C PHE A 150 4.46 -1.19 3.02
N ARG A 151 3.56 -1.93 3.70
CA ARG A 151 3.92 -3.22 4.31
C ARG A 151 4.45 -4.27 3.34
N ALA A 152 3.98 -4.27 2.10
CA ALA A 152 4.50 -5.18 1.09
C ALA A 152 5.87 -4.73 0.59
N LEU A 153 6.15 -3.43 0.58
CA LEU A 153 7.39 -2.84 0.11
C LEU A 153 8.44 -2.60 1.21
N ASP A 154 8.18 -2.96 2.46
CA ASP A 154 9.23 -3.09 3.48
C ASP A 154 10.04 -4.39 3.26
#